data_AF-A0A164JMT9-F1
#
_entry.id   AF-A0A164JMT9-F1
#
_cell.length_a   1.000
_cell.length_b   1.000
_cell.length_c   1.000
_cell.angle_alpha   90.00
_cell.angle_beta   90.00
_cell.angle_gamma   90.00
#
_symmetry.space_group_name_H-M   'P 1'
#
loop_
_entity.id
_entity.type
_entity.pdbx_description
1 polymer ?
#
loop_
_entity_poly.entity_id
_entity_poly.type
_entity_poly.pdbx_seq_one_letter_code
_entity_poly.pdbx_strand_id
1 'polypeptide(L)'
;PSPVLACRYLFVRFLGFVQEKKTGDVSIYQILPATHKRMLLLKQSIAGNANSFYFYSLEIFRLFLGFDFVFVAGIYHGRGKPKDVNQFLAPFRDEYIRLKINGLNFDGKNISVSIKGMSCDAPATTFLMNIASHNAYYGCRKCTSKGVWVANISTSLETKRGGRVTHPDVNASLRTDHSFRQRSQIQHHNKNGVRSVAEDLFEDILKAVVIDPMHCVNIGVYKKMLGIWFNDPFDKIRLKKDDILDISVFRVGLSKFVTSDFARKPRAVEDLPRWKATELKLDQNYLGPVVYKKYLSSTSYDHFMLLHVAIRLLTNRDSCRRDANYANDLLRLFVSNSANIYGEKFISHKVHSLIHLSQDVMIHGCLDDFAAFCFENKLQTMKNMLNKSGRPLQQIVRRLDEEARHTFMNQNSRR
;
A
#
# COMPACT_ATOMS: atom_id res chain seq x y z
N PRO A 1 -28.41 -9.31 -16.09
CA PRO A 1 -27.64 -8.25 -15.39
C PRO A 1 -27.15 -8.73 -14.02
N SER A 2 -25.95 -9.34 -13.98
CA SER A 2 -25.32 -9.79 -12.73
C SER A 2 -24.84 -8.58 -11.93
N PRO A 3 -25.26 -8.40 -10.66
CA PRO A 3 -24.68 -7.36 -9.82
C PRO A 3 -23.24 -7.75 -9.52
N VAL A 4 -22.30 -6.95 -10.04
CA VAL A 4 -20.89 -7.04 -9.66
C VAL A 4 -20.81 -6.76 -8.15
N LEU A 5 -20.56 -7.81 -7.35
CA LEU A 5 -20.22 -7.67 -5.94
C LEU A 5 -18.97 -6.78 -5.84
N ALA A 6 -19.16 -5.52 -5.46
CA ALA A 6 -18.06 -4.65 -5.08
C ALA A 6 -17.54 -5.09 -3.69
N CYS A 7 -16.65 -6.09 -3.65
CA CYS A 7 -15.91 -6.39 -2.44
C CYS A 7 -15.00 -5.21 -2.08
N ARG A 8 -15.39 -4.43 -1.07
CA ARG A 8 -14.53 -3.43 -0.44
C ARG A 8 -13.72 -4.12 0.63
N TYR A 9 -12.42 -4.23 0.44
CA TYR A 9 -11.53 -4.82 1.43
C TYR A 9 -10.91 -3.78 2.36
N LEU A 10 -10.43 -4.23 3.51
CA LEU A 10 -9.72 -3.44 4.52
C LEU A 10 -8.60 -4.33 5.04
N PHE A 11 -7.36 -4.02 4.68
CA PHE A 11 -6.22 -4.91 4.93
C PHE A 11 -5.20 -4.26 5.84
N VAL A 12 -4.86 -4.97 6.90
CA VAL A 12 -3.83 -4.58 7.87
C VAL A 12 -2.61 -5.44 7.60
N ARG A 13 -1.52 -4.81 7.18
CA ARG A 13 -0.31 -5.47 6.69
C ARG A 13 0.85 -5.01 7.56
N PHE A 14 1.39 -5.88 8.40
CA PHE A 14 2.54 -5.56 9.24
C PHE A 14 3.85 -6.06 8.62
N LEU A 15 4.93 -5.35 8.90
CA LEU A 15 6.32 -5.73 8.65
C LEU A 15 6.89 -6.19 9.99
N GLY A 16 7.23 -7.46 10.14
CA GLY A 16 7.70 -8.02 11.41
C GLY A 16 9.13 -8.56 11.36
N PHE A 17 9.80 -8.55 12.51
CA PHE A 17 11.12 -9.13 12.72
C PHE A 17 11.14 -9.93 14.03
N VAL A 18 11.77 -11.10 13.97
CA VAL A 18 12.14 -11.89 15.14
C VAL A 18 13.67 -11.88 15.17
N GLN A 19 14.26 -11.44 16.27
CA GLN A 19 15.72 -11.39 16.40
C GLN A 19 16.15 -12.34 17.50
N GLU A 20 16.96 -13.32 17.14
CA GLU A 20 17.65 -14.18 18.10
C GLU A 20 18.75 -13.36 18.80
N LYS A 21 18.71 -13.28 20.12
CA LYS A 21 19.85 -12.77 20.89
C LYS A 21 20.95 -13.83 20.85
N LYS A 22 21.83 -13.67 19.86
CA LYS A 22 23.06 -14.42 19.56
C LYS A 22 22.86 -15.78 18.87
N THR A 23 23.49 -15.85 17.69
CA THR A 23 23.91 -17.00 16.86
C THR A 23 22.85 -17.85 16.16
N GLY A 24 22.86 -17.78 14.82
CA GLY A 24 22.42 -18.82 13.88
C GLY A 24 21.01 -18.62 13.32
N ASP A 25 20.88 -18.46 12.00
CA ASP A 25 19.58 -18.35 11.34
C ASP A 25 18.75 -19.65 11.50
N VAL A 26 17.70 -19.62 12.32
CA VAL A 26 16.72 -20.72 12.46
C VAL A 26 15.48 -20.39 11.61
N SER A 27 15.06 -21.35 10.76
CA SER A 27 13.82 -21.24 9.98
C SER A 27 12.59 -21.17 10.88
N ILE A 28 11.81 -20.09 10.79
CA ILE A 28 10.62 -19.85 11.64
C ILE A 28 9.53 -20.93 11.51
N TYR A 29 9.54 -21.76 10.46
CA TYR A 29 8.62 -22.90 10.36
C TYR A 29 8.82 -23.92 11.48
N GLN A 30 10.03 -23.97 12.05
CA GLN A 30 10.30 -24.76 13.25
C GLN A 30 9.79 -24.01 14.49
N ILE A 31 9.92 -22.69 14.52
CA ILE A 31 9.73 -21.80 15.69
C ILE A 31 8.27 -21.61 16.14
N LEU A 32 7.29 -21.66 15.22
CA LEU A 32 5.88 -21.45 15.57
C LEU A 32 5.20 -22.79 15.95
N PRO A 33 4.88 -23.03 17.24
CA PRO A 33 4.26 -24.29 17.64
C PRO A 33 2.88 -24.46 17.00
N ALA A 34 2.44 -25.71 16.80
CA ALA A 34 1.11 -26.04 16.30
C ALA A 34 -0.04 -25.40 17.10
N THR A 35 0.21 -24.98 18.35
CA THR A 35 -0.73 -24.26 19.21
C THR A 35 -0.92 -22.78 18.84
N HIS A 36 0.08 -22.13 18.22
CA HIS A 36 -0.01 -20.74 17.72
C HIS A 36 -0.55 -20.66 16.28
N LYS A 37 -0.78 -21.80 15.61
CA LYS A 37 -1.50 -21.87 14.31
C LYS A 37 -2.99 -21.52 14.43
N ARG A 38 -3.51 -21.31 15.64
CA ARG A 38 -4.88 -20.80 15.91
C ARG A 38 -4.86 -19.29 16.17
N MET A 39 -4.34 -18.49 15.23
CA MET A 39 -4.53 -17.04 15.31
C MET A 39 -5.94 -16.67 14.80
N LEU A 40 -6.81 -16.38 15.77
CA LEU A 40 -8.07 -15.62 15.69
C LEU A 40 -9.16 -16.10 14.72
N LEU A 41 -10.04 -16.96 15.25
CA LEU A 41 -11.44 -17.05 14.82
C LEU A 41 -12.30 -16.08 15.65
N LEU A 42 -12.52 -14.86 15.15
CA LEU A 42 -13.61 -14.02 15.67
C LEU A 42 -14.93 -14.52 15.08
N LYS A 43 -15.62 -15.42 15.81
CA LYS A 43 -17.03 -15.72 15.56
C LYS A 43 -17.89 -14.64 16.22
N GLN A 44 -18.59 -13.83 15.44
CA GLN A 44 -19.86 -13.27 15.89
C GLN A 44 -21.00 -14.01 15.18
N SER A 45 -21.76 -14.75 15.96
CA SER A 45 -23.04 -15.34 15.56
C SER A 45 -24.07 -14.21 15.47
N ILE A 46 -24.56 -13.91 14.26
CA ILE A 46 -25.83 -13.21 14.11
C ILE A 46 -26.64 -13.93 13.04
N ALA A 47 -27.72 -14.57 13.49
CA ALA A 47 -28.74 -15.19 12.67
C ALA A 47 -29.38 -14.15 11.74
N GLY A 48 -29.58 -14.51 10.49
CA GLY A 48 -30.38 -13.72 9.55
C GLY A 48 -30.01 -14.00 8.09
N ASN A 49 -31.00 -14.48 7.34
CA ASN A 49 -30.97 -14.64 5.89
C ASN A 49 -30.73 -13.29 5.19
N ALA A 50 -29.78 -13.21 4.26
CA ALA A 50 -29.85 -12.36 3.05
C ALA A 50 -28.55 -12.42 2.19
N ASN A 51 -28.77 -12.40 0.88
CA ASN A 51 -27.87 -12.66 -0.26
C ASN A 51 -26.80 -11.58 -0.57
N SER A 52 -25.97 -11.18 0.39
CA SER A 52 -24.78 -10.36 0.07
C SER A 52 -23.64 -10.67 1.04
N PHE A 53 -22.57 -11.29 0.53
CA PHE A 53 -21.44 -11.77 1.33
C PHE A 53 -20.24 -10.82 1.19
N TYR A 54 -19.65 -10.41 2.31
CA TYR A 54 -18.43 -9.61 2.33
C TYR A 54 -17.30 -10.38 3.02
N PHE A 55 -16.12 -10.37 2.39
CA PHE A 55 -14.91 -11.03 2.87
C PHE A 55 -13.88 -9.99 3.27
N TYR A 56 -13.24 -10.19 4.44
CA TYR A 56 -12.22 -9.28 4.94
C TYR A 56 -11.07 -10.08 5.55
N SER A 57 -10.08 -10.53 4.77
CA SER A 57 -8.87 -11.09 5.39
C SER A 57 -8.06 -10.02 6.13
N LEU A 58 -7.41 -10.39 7.23
CA LEU A 58 -6.29 -9.64 7.81
C LEU A 58 -5.00 -10.34 7.37
N GLU A 59 -4.35 -9.86 6.34
CA GLU A 59 -3.06 -10.44 5.95
C GLU A 59 -1.94 -9.83 6.78
N ILE A 60 -1.73 -10.40 7.97
CA ILE A 60 -1.02 -9.67 9.03
C ILE A 60 0.49 -9.59 8.83
N PHE A 61 1.21 -10.42 8.07
CA PHE A 61 2.68 -10.27 8.04
C PHE A 61 3.34 -10.47 6.67
N ARG A 62 4.22 -9.53 6.30
CA ARG A 62 5.48 -9.86 5.59
C ARG A 62 6.52 -10.03 6.69
N LEU A 63 7.06 -11.23 6.82
CA LEU A 63 8.04 -11.55 7.84
C LEU A 63 9.37 -11.88 7.17
N PHE A 64 10.42 -11.24 7.69
CA PHE A 64 11.85 -11.50 7.50
C PHE A 64 12.61 -10.92 6.30
N LEU A 65 13.75 -10.34 6.65
CA LEU A 65 14.93 -10.24 5.78
C LEU A 65 15.18 -11.59 5.11
N GLY A 66 15.16 -11.61 3.78
CA GLY A 66 15.61 -12.75 2.99
C GLY A 66 14.55 -13.80 2.61
N PHE A 67 13.28 -13.68 3.04
CA PHE A 67 12.22 -14.62 2.65
C PHE A 67 10.97 -13.92 2.10
N ASP A 68 10.52 -14.32 0.91
CA ASP A 68 9.27 -13.88 0.28
C ASP A 68 8.05 -14.64 0.83
N PHE A 69 7.90 -14.69 2.16
CA PHE A 69 6.79 -15.38 2.79
C PHE A 69 5.81 -14.42 3.45
N VAL A 70 4.53 -14.53 3.07
CA VAL A 70 3.41 -13.78 3.66
C VAL A 70 2.60 -14.71 4.54
N PHE A 71 2.55 -14.40 5.83
CA PHE A 71 1.79 -15.15 6.84
C PHE A 71 0.48 -14.43 7.17
N VAL A 72 -0.62 -15.18 7.13
CA VAL A 72 -1.96 -14.69 7.47
C VAL A 72 -2.19 -14.90 8.96
N ALA A 73 -2.20 -13.82 9.74
CA ALA A 73 -2.39 -13.93 11.19
C ALA A 73 -3.81 -13.57 11.69
N GLY A 74 -4.76 -13.29 10.79
CA GLY A 74 -6.15 -13.09 11.19
C GLY A 74 -7.09 -12.97 10.00
N ILE A 75 -8.36 -13.34 10.14
CA ILE A 75 -9.34 -13.15 9.07
C ILE A 75 -10.65 -12.68 9.70
N TYR A 76 -11.19 -11.60 9.15
CA TYR A 76 -12.50 -11.08 9.51
C TYR A 76 -13.55 -11.52 8.48
N HIS A 77 -14.74 -11.84 8.99
CA HIS A 77 -15.87 -12.17 8.16
C HIS A 77 -17.12 -11.59 8.80
N GLY A 78 -17.82 -10.73 8.05
CA GLY A 78 -18.99 -10.02 8.51
C GLY A 78 -19.71 -9.35 7.35
N ARG A 79 -20.88 -8.76 7.60
CA ARG A 79 -21.72 -8.11 6.55
C ARG A 79 -21.18 -6.76 6.06
N GLY A 80 -20.06 -6.30 6.57
CA GLY A 80 -19.50 -4.98 6.32
C GLY A 80 -18.14 -4.86 7.00
N LYS A 81 -17.41 -3.76 6.74
CA LYS A 81 -16.12 -3.49 7.39
C LYS A 81 -16.27 -3.53 8.92
N PRO A 82 -15.25 -3.95 9.68
CA PRO A 82 -15.26 -3.79 11.12
C PRO A 82 -15.56 -2.33 11.47
N LYS A 83 -16.49 -2.11 12.41
CA LYS A 83 -16.91 -0.75 12.77
C LYS A 83 -15.91 -0.05 13.69
N ASP A 84 -15.23 -0.82 14.52
CA ASP A 84 -14.30 -0.33 15.53
C ASP A 84 -12.96 -1.07 15.40
N VAL A 85 -11.89 -0.32 15.10
CA VAL A 85 -10.53 -0.86 14.99
C VAL A 85 -10.02 -1.41 16.32
N ASN A 86 -10.43 -0.83 17.46
CA ASN A 86 -9.97 -1.22 18.78
C ASN A 86 -10.51 -2.58 19.16
N GLN A 87 -11.82 -2.80 18.98
CA GLN A 87 -12.42 -4.13 19.18
C GLN A 87 -11.85 -5.15 18.20
N PHE A 88 -11.62 -4.70 16.96
CA PHE A 88 -11.18 -5.59 15.90
C PHE A 88 -9.77 -6.14 16.12
N LEU A 89 -8.82 -5.30 16.55
CA LEU A 89 -7.43 -5.69 16.79
C LEU A 89 -7.12 -6.01 18.25
N ALA A 90 -8.06 -5.86 19.19
CA ALA A 90 -7.81 -6.11 20.61
C ALA A 90 -7.15 -7.48 20.86
N PRO A 91 -7.65 -8.61 20.31
CA PRO A 91 -7.02 -9.90 20.58
C PRO A 91 -5.58 -10.01 20.02
N PHE A 92 -5.33 -9.43 18.85
CA PHE A 92 -3.99 -9.39 18.25
C PHE A 92 -3.04 -8.53 19.10
N ARG A 93 -3.51 -7.37 19.56
CA ARG A 93 -2.76 -6.47 20.43
C ARG A 93 -2.40 -7.16 21.74
N ASP A 94 -3.35 -7.82 22.40
CA ASP A 94 -3.11 -8.48 23.68
C ASP A 94 -2.07 -9.61 23.54
N GLU A 95 -2.17 -10.40 22.47
CA GLU A 95 -1.18 -11.43 22.16
C GLU A 95 0.20 -10.85 21.87
N TYR A 96 0.27 -9.81 21.01
CA TYR A 96 1.52 -9.15 20.68
C TYR A 96 2.19 -8.52 21.89
N ILE A 97 1.44 -7.85 22.77
CA ILE A 97 2.01 -7.24 23.98
C ILE A 97 2.63 -8.32 24.87
N ARG A 98 1.96 -9.47 25.05
CA ARG A 98 2.54 -10.60 25.80
C ARG A 98 3.83 -11.10 25.15
N LEU A 99 3.85 -11.26 23.83
CA LEU A 99 5.05 -11.70 23.09
C LEU A 99 6.17 -10.66 23.14
N LYS A 100 5.84 -9.37 23.10
CA LYS A 100 6.81 -8.27 23.18
C LYS A 100 7.48 -8.22 24.56
N ILE A 101 6.72 -8.46 25.63
CA ILE A 101 7.23 -8.41 27.01
C ILE A 101 7.98 -9.70 27.37
N ASN A 102 7.38 -10.86 27.12
CA ASN A 102 7.89 -12.14 27.60
C ASN A 102 8.85 -12.81 26.61
N GLY A 103 8.81 -12.40 25.34
CA GLY A 103 9.42 -13.13 24.24
C GLY A 103 8.66 -14.41 23.88
N LEU A 104 9.16 -15.11 22.86
CA LEU A 104 8.67 -16.39 22.38
C LEU A 104 9.66 -17.48 22.81
N ASN A 105 9.22 -18.41 23.67
CA ASN A 105 10.04 -19.56 24.05
C ASN A 105 9.93 -20.65 22.98
N PHE A 106 11.06 -20.99 22.37
CA PHE A 106 11.17 -22.00 21.32
C PHE A 106 12.50 -22.76 21.43
N ASP A 107 12.44 -24.10 21.46
CA ASP A 107 13.59 -25.00 21.66
C ASP A 107 14.51 -24.58 22.82
N GLY A 108 13.90 -24.17 23.95
CA GLY A 108 14.60 -23.71 25.14
C GLY A 108 15.23 -22.32 25.03
N LYS A 109 15.09 -21.64 23.88
CA LYS A 109 15.56 -20.28 23.66
C LYS A 109 14.40 -19.30 23.79
N ASN A 110 14.66 -18.17 24.45
CA ASN A 110 13.69 -17.06 24.49
C ASN A 110 14.02 -16.03 23.41
N ILE A 111 13.09 -15.84 22.47
CA ILE A 111 13.27 -15.04 21.27
C ILE A 111 12.47 -13.74 21.37
N SER A 112 13.10 -12.59 21.11
CA SER A 112 12.42 -11.30 21.16
C SER A 112 11.55 -11.09 19.92
N VAL A 113 10.32 -10.60 20.15
CA VAL A 113 9.32 -10.35 19.10
C VAL A 113 9.07 -8.84 18.97
N SER A 114 9.14 -8.32 17.75
CA SER A 114 8.84 -6.92 17.46
C SER A 114 8.16 -6.74 16.10
N ILE A 115 7.30 -5.72 16.00
CA ILE A 115 6.73 -5.28 14.73
C ILE A 115 7.48 -4.02 14.28
N LYS A 116 8.11 -4.07 13.10
CA LYS A 116 8.87 -2.95 12.56
C LYS A 116 8.03 -1.90 11.85
N GLY A 117 6.93 -2.29 11.21
CA GLY A 117 6.13 -1.34 10.48
C GLY A 117 4.80 -1.86 9.97
N MET A 118 4.11 -1.02 9.22
CA MET A 118 2.82 -1.32 8.62
C MET A 118 2.67 -0.65 7.26
N SER A 119 2.32 -1.41 6.22
CA SER A 119 2.22 -0.93 4.85
C SER A 119 0.86 -1.26 4.23
N CYS A 120 -0.06 -0.28 4.24
CA CYS A 120 -1.41 -0.46 3.71
C CYS A 120 -1.80 0.66 2.76
N ASP A 121 -2.87 0.42 2.01
CA ASP A 121 -3.52 1.47 1.23
C ASP A 121 -4.11 2.58 2.13
N ALA A 122 -4.39 3.75 1.54
CA ALA A 122 -4.82 4.91 2.32
C ALA A 122 -6.10 4.67 3.15
N PRO A 123 -7.17 4.05 2.62
CA PRO A 123 -8.35 3.71 3.41
C PRO A 123 -8.05 2.78 4.61
N ALA A 124 -7.22 1.76 4.42
CA ALA A 124 -6.88 0.86 5.52
C ALA A 124 -6.01 1.55 6.56
N THR A 125 -5.04 2.37 6.16
CA THR A 125 -4.28 3.18 7.10
C THR A 125 -5.16 4.13 7.90
N THR A 126 -6.11 4.81 7.25
CA THR A 126 -7.06 5.71 7.93
C THR A 126 -7.82 4.98 9.04
N PHE A 127 -8.37 3.80 8.73
CA PHE A 127 -9.08 2.98 9.70
C PHE A 127 -8.16 2.53 10.83
N LEU A 128 -6.96 2.06 10.49
CA LEU A 128 -6.01 1.50 11.44
C LEU A 128 -5.47 2.53 12.42
N MET A 129 -5.20 3.74 11.95
CA MET A 129 -4.73 4.83 12.81
C MET A 129 -5.88 5.59 13.46
N ASN A 130 -7.13 5.27 13.13
CA ASN A 130 -8.33 6.01 13.53
C ASN A 130 -8.24 7.53 13.26
N ILE A 131 -7.80 7.89 12.06
CA ILE A 131 -7.60 9.28 11.62
C ILE A 131 -8.67 9.72 10.61
N ALA A 132 -8.66 11.00 10.26
CA ALA A 132 -9.45 11.57 9.21
C ALA A 132 -9.15 10.89 7.86
N SER A 133 -10.16 10.82 6.99
CA SER A 133 -10.00 10.20 5.69
C SER A 133 -8.93 10.90 4.85
N HIS A 134 -8.29 10.16 3.95
CA HIS A 134 -7.31 10.70 3.00
C HIS A 134 -7.86 11.81 2.08
N ASN A 135 -9.19 12.02 2.01
CA ASN A 135 -9.82 13.13 1.27
C ASN A 135 -10.27 14.29 2.18
N ALA A 136 -9.96 14.23 3.49
CA ALA A 136 -10.25 15.31 4.41
C ALA A 136 -9.21 16.42 4.31
N TYR A 137 -9.58 17.63 4.73
CA TYR A 137 -8.65 18.77 4.80
C TYR A 137 -7.39 18.44 5.60
N TYR A 138 -7.49 17.72 6.70
CA TYR A 138 -6.33 17.28 7.49
C TYR A 138 -6.03 15.79 7.26
N GLY A 139 -6.10 15.34 6.00
CA GLY A 139 -6.03 13.92 5.64
C GLY A 139 -4.62 13.32 5.50
N CYS A 140 -3.58 14.13 5.30
CA CYS A 140 -2.20 13.63 5.26
C CYS A 140 -1.86 13.00 6.61
N ARG A 141 -1.25 11.82 6.66
CA ARG A 141 -0.85 11.15 7.91
C ARG A 141 0.53 11.56 8.43
N LYS A 142 1.42 12.05 7.57
CA LYS A 142 2.81 12.36 7.91
C LYS A 142 3.05 13.83 8.30
N CYS A 143 2.29 14.78 7.77
CA CYS A 143 2.45 16.21 8.09
C CYS A 143 1.13 16.94 8.34
N THR A 144 1.22 18.09 9.00
CA THR A 144 0.09 18.89 9.50
C THR A 144 -0.66 19.68 8.43
N SER A 145 -0.31 19.52 7.15
CA SER A 145 -0.85 20.30 6.02
C SER A 145 -2.38 20.36 6.06
N LYS A 146 -2.94 21.56 5.88
CA LYS A 146 -4.36 21.75 5.62
C LYS A 146 -4.58 21.73 4.10
N GLY A 147 -5.41 20.81 3.65
CA GLY A 147 -5.83 20.74 2.25
C GLY A 147 -6.69 21.94 1.85
N VAL A 148 -6.89 22.09 0.54
CA VAL A 148 -7.69 23.15 -0.07
C VAL A 148 -8.75 22.50 -0.95
N TRP A 149 -9.98 23.02 -0.93
CA TRP A 149 -11.02 22.52 -1.81
C TRP A 149 -10.93 23.17 -3.18
N VAL A 150 -10.87 22.34 -4.23
CA VAL A 150 -10.81 22.79 -5.63
C VAL A 150 -12.04 22.29 -6.38
N ALA A 151 -12.85 23.23 -6.86
CA ALA A 151 -14.11 22.97 -7.56
C ALA A 151 -13.90 22.41 -8.98
N ASN A 152 -14.89 21.68 -9.52
CA ASN A 152 -14.95 21.34 -10.95
C ASN A 152 -14.98 22.60 -11.81
N ILE A 153 -13.96 22.77 -12.66
CA ILE A 153 -13.98 23.76 -13.73
C ILE A 153 -14.90 23.20 -14.81
N SER A 154 -15.92 23.99 -15.16
CA SER A 154 -16.85 23.68 -16.24
C SER A 154 -16.53 24.57 -17.44
N THR A 155 -16.43 23.97 -18.61
CA THR A 155 -16.44 24.70 -19.90
C THR A 155 -17.86 24.90 -20.43
N SER A 156 -18.85 24.24 -19.83
CA SER A 156 -20.29 24.44 -20.12
C SER A 156 -20.93 25.36 -19.08
N LEU A 157 -21.94 26.14 -19.51
CA LEU A 157 -22.81 26.96 -18.64
C LEU A 157 -23.52 26.13 -17.54
N GLU A 158 -23.55 24.80 -17.66
CA GLU A 158 -24.02 23.91 -16.61
C GLU A 158 -23.02 23.79 -15.47
N THR A 159 -23.49 24.03 -14.24
CA THR A 159 -22.70 23.82 -13.02
C THR A 159 -22.46 22.32 -12.81
N LYS A 160 -21.26 21.83 -13.15
CA LYS A 160 -20.81 20.54 -12.61
C LYS A 160 -20.67 20.66 -11.09
N ARG A 161 -21.67 20.17 -10.35
CA ARG A 161 -21.59 20.01 -8.90
C ARG A 161 -20.38 19.13 -8.55
N GLY A 162 -19.55 19.59 -7.63
CA GLY A 162 -18.47 18.80 -7.04
C GLY A 162 -17.08 19.44 -7.12
N GLY A 163 -16.13 18.74 -6.53
CA GLY A 163 -14.76 19.18 -6.37
C GLY A 163 -13.99 18.13 -5.57
N ARG A 164 -12.76 18.47 -5.18
CA ARG A 164 -11.96 17.61 -4.30
C ARG A 164 -11.07 18.44 -3.40
N VAL A 165 -10.70 17.86 -2.27
CA VAL A 165 -9.59 18.38 -1.46
C VAL A 165 -8.26 18.03 -2.15
N THR A 166 -7.39 19.02 -2.22
CA THR A 166 -6.00 18.95 -2.70
C THR A 166 -5.04 19.33 -1.57
N HIS A 167 -3.76 18.97 -1.70
CA HIS A 167 -2.74 19.21 -0.66
C HIS A 167 -1.49 19.86 -1.25
N PRO A 168 -1.55 21.15 -1.63
CA PRO A 168 -0.47 21.84 -2.32
C PRO A 168 0.73 22.18 -1.43
N ASP A 169 0.53 22.29 -0.12
CA ASP A 169 1.58 22.65 0.82
C ASP A 169 2.62 21.52 0.96
N VAL A 170 3.85 21.79 0.53
CA VAL A 170 5.00 20.88 0.63
C VAL A 170 5.90 21.18 1.83
N ASN A 171 5.65 22.26 2.56
CA ASN A 171 6.48 22.76 3.67
C ASN A 171 5.84 22.59 5.05
N ALA A 172 4.63 22.01 5.11
CA ALA A 172 3.96 21.69 6.37
C ALA A 172 4.85 20.89 7.32
N SER A 173 4.79 21.25 8.61
CA SER A 173 5.52 20.55 9.66
C SER A 173 5.15 19.07 9.74
N LEU A 174 6.15 18.21 9.94
CA LEU A 174 5.93 16.79 10.15
C LEU A 174 5.22 16.54 11.50
N ARG A 175 4.37 15.51 11.54
CA ARG A 175 3.82 15.01 12.80
C ARG A 175 4.86 14.18 13.52
N THR A 176 4.83 14.25 14.85
CA THR A 176 5.66 13.44 15.73
C THR A 176 4.78 12.44 16.46
N ASP A 177 5.35 11.34 16.96
CA ASP A 177 4.61 10.38 17.80
C ASP A 177 3.96 11.08 18.99
N HIS A 178 4.67 12.01 19.62
CA HIS A 178 4.14 12.83 20.70
C HIS A 178 2.92 13.66 20.27
N SER A 179 2.99 14.43 19.18
CA SER A 179 1.87 15.29 18.75
C SER A 179 0.66 14.48 18.29
N PHE A 180 0.89 13.29 17.71
CA PHE A 180 -0.17 12.34 17.37
C PHE A 180 -0.84 11.77 18.62
N ARG A 181 -0.05 11.35 19.62
CA ARG A 181 -0.57 10.82 20.90
C ARG A 181 -1.24 11.87 21.77
N GLN A 182 -0.84 13.14 21.66
CA GLN A 182 -1.51 14.26 22.33
C GLN A 182 -2.70 14.81 21.56
N ARG A 183 -2.95 14.31 20.33
CA ARG A 183 -4.03 14.78 19.46
C ARG A 183 -3.95 16.28 19.20
N SER A 184 -2.74 16.82 19.08
CA SER A 184 -2.49 18.26 18.96
C SER A 184 -3.21 18.89 17.75
N GLN A 185 -3.54 18.10 16.72
CA GLN A 185 -4.39 18.50 15.61
C GLN A 185 -5.67 17.68 15.60
N ILE A 186 -6.67 18.10 16.38
CA ILE A 186 -7.92 17.35 16.60
C ILE A 186 -8.65 16.98 15.30
N GLN A 187 -8.60 17.84 14.27
CA GLN A 187 -9.25 17.60 12.97
C GLN A 187 -8.61 16.47 12.15
N HIS A 188 -7.37 16.07 12.50
CA HIS A 188 -6.69 14.92 11.90
C HIS A 188 -7.19 13.60 12.51
N HIS A 189 -7.74 13.63 13.72
CA HIS A 189 -8.28 12.45 14.36
C HIS A 189 -9.76 12.29 14.01
N ASN A 190 -10.27 11.06 14.07
CA ASN A 190 -11.70 10.82 13.90
C ASN A 190 -12.50 11.66 14.92
N LYS A 191 -13.73 12.07 14.59
CA LYS A 191 -14.56 13.03 15.33
C LYS A 191 -14.76 12.69 16.82
N ASN A 192 -14.53 11.44 17.21
CA ASN A 192 -14.68 10.98 18.59
C ASN A 192 -13.39 11.13 19.42
N GLY A 193 -12.26 11.53 18.82
CA GLY A 193 -10.95 11.66 19.50
C GLY A 193 -10.35 10.36 20.04
N VAL A 194 -11.03 9.23 19.81
CA VAL A 194 -10.70 7.92 20.37
C VAL A 194 -9.34 7.45 19.88
N ARG A 195 -8.54 6.94 20.82
CA ARG A 195 -7.23 6.36 20.54
C ARG A 195 -7.32 5.12 19.66
N SER A 196 -6.32 4.91 18.80
CA SER A 196 -6.19 3.65 18.08
C SER A 196 -5.29 2.68 18.83
N VAL A 197 -5.71 1.42 18.89
CA VAL A 197 -4.90 0.26 19.27
C VAL A 197 -3.58 0.14 18.49
N ALA A 198 -3.50 0.72 17.28
CA ALA A 198 -2.25 0.77 16.53
C ALA A 198 -1.13 1.50 17.28
N GLU A 199 -1.47 2.46 18.16
CA GLU A 199 -0.49 3.17 18.99
C GLU A 199 0.13 2.29 20.09
N ASP A 200 -0.44 1.12 20.37
CA ASP A 200 0.14 0.13 21.29
C ASP A 200 1.07 -0.86 20.58
N LEU A 201 0.95 -0.95 19.26
CA LEU A 201 1.74 -1.89 18.45
C LEU A 201 3.15 -1.35 18.17
N PHE A 202 3.29 -0.02 18.14
CA PHE A 202 4.50 0.68 17.72
C PHE A 202 4.99 1.65 18.78
N GLU A 203 6.30 1.78 18.89
CA GLU A 203 6.95 2.81 19.70
C GLU A 203 6.72 4.19 19.09
N ASP A 204 7.01 4.33 17.80
CA ASP A 204 6.74 5.53 17.02
C ASP A 204 5.81 5.20 15.86
N ILE A 205 4.52 5.54 15.99
CA ILE A 205 3.51 5.18 14.99
C ILE A 205 3.72 5.91 13.66
N LEU A 206 4.27 7.14 13.67
CA LEU A 206 4.51 7.92 12.46
C LEU A 206 5.68 7.35 11.66
N LYS A 207 6.69 6.80 12.34
CA LYS A 207 7.80 6.08 11.68
C LYS A 207 7.40 4.70 11.22
N ALA A 208 6.64 3.96 12.02
CA ALA A 208 6.28 2.57 11.72
C ALA A 208 5.28 2.44 10.57
N VAL A 209 4.31 3.36 10.47
CA VAL A 209 3.26 3.30 9.44
C VAL A 209 3.74 4.00 8.16
N VAL A 210 4.15 3.21 7.17
CA VAL A 210 4.73 3.72 5.91
C VAL A 210 3.67 4.10 4.87
N ILE A 211 4.08 4.88 3.88
CA ILE A 211 3.32 5.10 2.64
C ILE A 211 3.64 3.97 1.67
N ASP A 212 2.66 3.13 1.37
CA ASP A 212 2.85 2.02 0.43
C ASP A 212 3.16 2.54 -0.99
N PRO A 213 4.37 2.31 -1.52
CA PRO A 213 4.77 2.78 -2.84
C PRO A 213 3.93 2.19 -3.96
N MET A 214 3.45 0.94 -3.81
CA MET A 214 2.62 0.29 -4.84
C MET A 214 1.32 1.08 -5.08
N HIS A 215 0.59 1.40 -4.00
CA HIS A 215 -0.67 2.14 -4.09
C HIS A 215 -0.49 3.64 -4.30
N CYS A 216 0.59 4.21 -3.77
CA CYS A 216 0.86 5.65 -3.85
C CYS A 216 1.49 6.03 -5.19
N VAL A 217 2.62 5.43 -5.54
CA VAL A 217 3.41 5.78 -6.72
C VAL A 217 2.81 5.11 -7.95
N ASN A 218 2.81 3.78 -8.01
CA ASN A 218 2.50 3.07 -9.26
C ASN A 218 1.01 3.17 -9.65
N ILE A 219 0.12 2.70 -8.78
CA ILE A 219 -1.33 2.74 -9.03
C ILE A 219 -1.88 4.16 -8.86
N GLY A 220 -1.25 4.97 -8.01
CA GLY A 220 -1.73 6.29 -7.62
C GLY A 220 -1.33 7.41 -8.56
N VAL A 221 -0.09 7.87 -8.44
CA VAL A 221 0.42 9.04 -9.18
C VAL A 221 0.72 8.69 -10.62
N TYR A 222 1.48 7.61 -10.85
CA TYR A 222 1.95 7.28 -12.19
C TYR A 222 0.80 6.91 -13.14
N LYS A 223 -0.10 6.01 -12.71
CA LYS A 223 -1.31 5.68 -13.48
C LYS A 223 -2.20 6.92 -13.75
N LYS A 224 -2.21 7.89 -12.83
CA LYS A 224 -2.93 9.16 -13.02
C LYS A 224 -2.27 10.01 -14.12
N MET A 225 -0.94 10.11 -14.15
CA MET A 225 -0.22 10.81 -15.21
C MET A 225 -0.49 10.18 -16.59
N LEU A 226 -0.37 8.85 -16.69
CA LEU A 226 -0.70 8.12 -17.92
C LEU A 226 -2.16 8.34 -18.34
N GLY A 227 -3.09 8.37 -17.38
CA GLY A 227 -4.49 8.70 -17.64
C GLY A 227 -4.66 10.09 -18.23
N ILE A 228 -3.89 11.08 -17.79
CA ILE A 228 -3.88 12.43 -18.34
C ILE A 228 -3.37 12.44 -19.77
N TRP A 229 -2.22 11.80 -20.00
CA TRP A 229 -1.60 11.79 -21.32
C TRP A 229 -2.44 11.05 -22.37
N PHE A 230 -3.14 9.98 -22.01
CA PHE A 230 -3.82 9.12 -22.98
C PHE A 230 -5.34 9.34 -23.09
N ASN A 231 -6.01 9.69 -21.97
CA ASN A 231 -7.47 9.63 -21.89
C ASN A 231 -8.14 10.96 -21.53
N ASP A 232 -7.40 11.97 -21.05
CA ASP A 232 -8.02 13.14 -20.44
C ASP A 232 -8.61 14.11 -21.47
N PRO A 233 -9.79 14.71 -21.20
CA PRO A 233 -10.45 15.66 -22.09
C PRO A 233 -9.77 17.03 -22.21
N PHE A 234 -8.70 17.33 -21.45
CA PHE A 234 -7.96 18.58 -21.59
C PHE A 234 -6.98 18.52 -22.78
N ASP A 235 -7.37 19.21 -23.87
CA ASP A 235 -6.69 19.15 -25.17
C ASP A 235 -5.22 19.60 -25.18
N LYS A 236 -4.75 20.36 -24.17
CA LYS A 236 -3.38 20.90 -24.16
C LYS A 236 -2.30 19.92 -23.70
N ILE A 237 -2.67 18.86 -22.98
CA ILE A 237 -1.71 17.91 -22.37
C ILE A 237 -1.88 16.50 -22.96
N ARG A 238 -3.11 16.17 -23.37
CA ARG A 238 -3.42 14.88 -23.96
C ARG A 238 -2.65 14.70 -25.27
N LEU A 239 -2.05 13.52 -25.43
CA LEU A 239 -1.40 13.12 -26.67
C LEU A 239 -2.41 12.88 -27.79
N LYS A 240 -1.94 13.06 -29.03
CA LYS A 240 -2.76 12.80 -30.23
C LYS A 240 -3.02 11.30 -30.36
N LYS A 241 -4.10 10.95 -31.06
CA LYS A 241 -4.46 9.53 -31.27
C LYS A 241 -3.36 8.75 -31.99
N ASP A 242 -2.72 9.36 -32.99
CA ASP A 242 -1.63 8.72 -33.75
C ASP A 242 -0.40 8.48 -32.85
N ASP A 243 -0.03 9.46 -32.02
CA ASP A 243 1.05 9.29 -31.04
C ASP A 243 0.74 8.16 -30.04
N ILE A 244 -0.52 8.04 -29.58
CA ILE A 244 -0.95 6.97 -28.68
C ILE A 244 -0.85 5.60 -29.37
N LEU A 245 -1.22 5.51 -30.65
CA LEU A 245 -1.10 4.28 -31.44
C LEU A 245 0.37 3.88 -31.61
N ASP A 246 1.24 4.84 -31.95
CA ASP A 246 2.68 4.62 -32.07
C ASP A 246 3.29 4.15 -30.74
N ILE A 247 2.89 4.76 -29.62
CA ILE A 247 3.27 4.32 -28.28
C ILE A 247 2.81 2.88 -28.04
N SER A 248 1.55 2.56 -28.34
CA SER A 248 1.00 1.20 -28.19
C SER A 248 1.83 0.16 -28.95
N VAL A 249 2.12 0.42 -30.22
CA VAL A 249 2.93 -0.47 -31.07
C VAL A 249 4.35 -0.61 -30.51
N PHE A 250 4.99 0.50 -30.14
CA PHE A 250 6.34 0.49 -29.59
C PHE A 250 6.43 -0.31 -28.29
N ARG A 251 5.47 -0.13 -27.37
CA ARG A 251 5.39 -0.86 -26.11
C ARG A 251 5.22 -2.36 -26.30
N VAL A 252 4.32 -2.78 -27.20
CA VAL A 252 4.15 -4.20 -27.53
C VAL A 252 5.44 -4.76 -28.15
N GLY A 253 6.10 -3.99 -29.02
CA GLY A 253 7.41 -4.32 -29.56
C GLY A 253 8.50 -4.49 -28.49
N LEU A 254 8.48 -3.70 -27.42
CA LEU A 254 9.41 -3.81 -26.29
C LEU A 254 9.23 -5.10 -25.47
N SER A 255 8.06 -5.74 -25.52
CA SER A 255 7.76 -6.95 -24.73
C SER A 255 8.73 -8.12 -24.97
N LYS A 256 9.38 -8.16 -26.14
CA LYS A 256 10.40 -9.17 -26.49
C LYS A 256 11.76 -8.92 -25.82
N PHE A 257 12.00 -7.71 -25.34
CA PHE A 257 13.24 -7.32 -24.66
C PHE A 257 13.11 -7.30 -23.13
N VAL A 258 11.91 -7.55 -22.60
CA VAL A 258 11.68 -7.63 -21.15
C VAL A 258 12.05 -9.03 -20.66
N THR A 259 13.00 -9.10 -19.72
CA THR A 259 13.50 -10.34 -19.13
C THR A 259 12.44 -11.02 -18.24
N SER A 260 12.69 -12.29 -17.90
CA SER A 260 11.84 -13.08 -16.99
C SER A 260 11.78 -12.54 -15.56
N ASP A 261 12.69 -11.64 -15.18
CA ASP A 261 12.72 -11.02 -13.84
C ASP A 261 11.50 -10.12 -13.60
N PHE A 262 10.86 -9.65 -14.68
CA PHE A 262 9.66 -8.84 -14.59
C PHE A 262 8.41 -9.71 -14.73
N ALA A 263 7.57 -9.68 -13.69
CA ALA A 263 6.34 -10.48 -13.63
C ALA A 263 5.32 -10.19 -14.75
N ARG A 264 5.45 -9.06 -15.47
CA ARG A 264 4.54 -8.65 -16.53
C ARG A 264 5.31 -7.95 -17.65
N LYS A 265 4.90 -8.24 -18.89
CA LYS A 265 5.38 -7.56 -20.09
C LYS A 265 4.50 -6.33 -20.39
N PRO A 266 5.05 -5.28 -21.01
CA PRO A 266 4.30 -4.09 -21.39
C PRO A 266 3.21 -4.44 -22.42
N ARG A 267 2.01 -3.92 -22.18
CA ARG A 267 0.89 -3.97 -23.12
C ARG A 267 0.65 -2.62 -23.77
N ALA A 268 -0.23 -2.64 -24.77
CA ALA A 268 -0.72 -1.47 -25.46
C ALA A 268 -1.48 -0.52 -24.51
N VAL A 269 -1.60 0.74 -24.89
CA VAL A 269 -2.17 1.82 -24.07
C VAL A 269 -3.66 1.62 -23.81
N GLU A 270 -4.38 1.00 -24.73
CA GLU A 270 -5.83 0.75 -24.60
C GLU A 270 -6.13 -0.17 -23.39
N ASP A 271 -5.15 -0.98 -23.00
CA ASP A 271 -5.22 -1.84 -21.82
C ASP A 271 -4.88 -1.10 -20.50
N LEU A 272 -4.52 0.19 -20.51
CA LEU A 272 -4.15 0.95 -19.31
C LEU A 272 -5.10 0.77 -18.12
N PRO A 273 -6.45 0.73 -18.29
CA PRO A 273 -7.35 0.45 -17.18
C PRO A 273 -7.03 -0.87 -16.46
N ARG A 274 -6.57 -1.88 -17.21
CA ARG A 274 -6.22 -3.23 -16.75
C ARG A 274 -4.73 -3.41 -16.44
N TRP A 275 -3.89 -2.38 -16.61
CA TRP A 275 -2.49 -2.44 -16.18
C TRP A 275 -2.38 -2.69 -14.69
N LYS A 276 -1.61 -3.73 -14.34
CA LYS A 276 -1.35 -4.14 -12.96
C LYS A 276 -0.24 -3.29 -12.37
N ALA A 277 -0.15 -3.26 -11.04
CA ALA A 277 0.86 -2.48 -10.34
C ALA A 277 2.30 -2.84 -10.75
N THR A 278 2.58 -4.12 -11.01
CA THR A 278 3.90 -4.61 -11.43
C THR A 278 4.29 -4.12 -12.83
N GLU A 279 3.32 -4.05 -13.74
CA GLU A 279 3.52 -3.48 -15.08
C GLU A 279 3.75 -1.96 -15.01
N LEU A 280 2.97 -1.25 -14.18
CA LEU A 280 3.17 0.18 -13.91
C LEU A 280 4.54 0.45 -13.28
N LYS A 281 5.04 -0.45 -12.42
CA LYS A 281 6.36 -0.35 -11.81
C LYS A 281 7.48 -0.54 -12.84
N LEU A 282 7.36 -1.55 -13.72
CA LEU A 282 8.29 -1.73 -14.83
C LEU A 282 8.33 -0.48 -15.72
N ASP A 283 7.15 0.02 -16.07
CA ASP A 283 7.03 1.18 -16.95
C ASP A 283 7.64 2.44 -16.32
N GLN A 284 7.26 2.78 -15.08
CA GLN A 284 7.76 3.95 -14.38
C GLN A 284 9.27 3.92 -14.15
N ASN A 285 9.85 2.75 -13.86
CA ASN A 285 11.26 2.64 -13.50
C ASN A 285 12.20 2.40 -14.69
N TYR A 286 11.70 1.94 -15.83
CA TYR A 286 12.58 1.51 -16.92
C TYR A 286 12.11 2.00 -18.29
N LEU A 287 10.87 1.72 -18.67
CA LEU A 287 10.44 1.93 -20.05
C LEU A 287 10.02 3.39 -20.31
N GLY A 288 9.36 4.03 -19.36
CA GLY A 288 8.74 5.35 -19.52
C GLY A 288 9.66 6.44 -20.11
N PRO A 289 10.91 6.62 -19.63
CA PRO A 289 11.83 7.61 -20.21
C PRO A 289 12.11 7.39 -21.68
N VAL A 290 12.17 6.13 -22.13
CA VAL A 290 12.42 5.80 -23.53
C VAL A 290 11.13 5.93 -24.34
N VAL A 291 10.03 5.40 -23.82
CA VAL A 291 8.74 5.32 -24.52
C VAL A 291 8.13 6.70 -24.75
N TYR A 292 8.22 7.62 -23.78
CA TYR A 292 7.45 8.86 -23.83
C TYR A 292 8.24 10.10 -24.30
N LYS A 293 9.58 10.01 -24.42
CA LYS A 293 10.45 11.15 -24.75
C LYS A 293 10.13 11.83 -26.08
N LYS A 294 9.76 11.05 -27.09
CA LYS A 294 9.43 11.59 -28.43
C LYS A 294 8.09 12.34 -28.44
N TYR A 295 7.17 12.01 -27.54
CA TYR A 295 5.76 12.41 -27.63
C TYR A 295 5.35 13.47 -26.62
N LEU A 296 5.95 13.47 -25.42
CA LEU A 296 5.66 14.49 -24.41
C LEU A 296 6.33 15.82 -24.76
N SER A 297 5.69 16.93 -24.38
CA SER A 297 6.36 18.24 -24.38
C SER A 297 7.57 18.23 -23.44
N SER A 298 8.53 19.11 -23.67
CA SER A 298 9.71 19.25 -22.78
C SER A 298 9.28 19.43 -21.31
N THR A 299 8.33 20.33 -21.05
CA THR A 299 7.81 20.57 -19.70
C THR A 299 7.20 19.31 -19.07
N SER A 300 6.36 18.56 -19.79
CA SER A 300 5.74 17.35 -19.26
C SER A 300 6.75 16.21 -19.09
N TYR A 301 7.72 16.11 -19.99
CA TYR A 301 8.77 15.10 -19.93
C TYR A 301 9.73 15.37 -18.76
N ASP A 302 10.22 16.59 -18.60
CA ASP A 302 11.11 16.98 -17.50
C ASP A 302 10.41 16.79 -16.15
N HIS A 303 9.13 17.14 -16.06
CA HIS A 303 8.31 16.85 -14.88
C HIS A 303 8.19 15.36 -14.59
N PHE A 304 7.95 14.53 -15.61
CA PHE A 304 7.97 13.07 -15.46
C PHE A 304 9.35 12.56 -15.01
N MET A 305 10.43 13.12 -15.53
CA MET A 305 11.80 12.74 -15.15
C MET A 305 12.10 12.99 -13.67
N LEU A 306 11.53 14.05 -13.07
CA LEU A 306 11.62 14.26 -11.61
C LEU A 306 11.09 13.05 -10.83
N LEU A 307 9.90 12.56 -11.21
CA LEU A 307 9.30 11.38 -10.58
C LEU A 307 10.11 10.11 -10.89
N HIS A 308 10.49 9.91 -12.16
CA HIS A 308 11.26 8.73 -12.57
C HIS A 308 12.57 8.61 -11.78
N VAL A 309 13.39 9.67 -11.79
CA VAL A 309 14.71 9.67 -11.15
C VAL A 309 14.55 9.49 -9.64
N ALA A 310 13.66 10.25 -8.99
CA ALA A 310 13.46 10.14 -7.55
C ALA A 310 13.07 8.73 -7.12
N ILE A 311 12.11 8.11 -7.80
CA ILE A 311 11.67 6.75 -7.46
C ILE A 311 12.76 5.72 -7.79
N ARG A 312 13.58 5.92 -8.83
CA ARG A 312 14.72 5.03 -9.12
C ARG A 312 15.77 5.06 -8.02
N LEU A 313 16.11 6.25 -7.54
CA LEU A 313 17.04 6.42 -6.41
C LEU A 313 16.50 5.72 -5.16
N LEU A 314 15.23 5.95 -4.82
CA LEU A 314 14.60 5.35 -3.63
C LEU A 314 14.38 3.83 -3.74
N THR A 315 14.39 3.27 -4.96
CA THR A 315 14.25 1.82 -5.20
C THR A 315 15.62 1.12 -5.23
N ASN A 316 16.72 1.83 -5.46
CA ASN A 316 18.04 1.23 -5.51
C ASN A 316 18.52 0.79 -4.11
N ARG A 317 18.50 -0.52 -3.84
CA ARG A 317 18.82 -1.10 -2.53
C ARG A 317 20.17 -0.64 -1.97
N ASP A 318 21.17 -0.40 -2.82
CA ASP A 318 22.54 -0.11 -2.39
C ASP A 318 22.76 1.36 -2.04
N SER A 319 21.98 2.26 -2.63
CA SER A 319 22.18 3.71 -2.49
C SER A 319 20.95 4.47 -1.99
N CYS A 320 19.78 3.84 -1.84
CA CYS A 320 18.52 4.53 -1.57
C CYS A 320 18.55 5.45 -0.35
N ARG A 321 19.27 5.07 0.70
CA ARG A 321 19.43 5.90 1.91
C ARG A 321 20.36 7.10 1.68
N ARG A 322 21.44 6.89 0.92
CA ARG A 322 22.39 7.95 0.57
C ARG A 322 21.73 9.00 -0.31
N ASP A 323 20.92 8.54 -1.25
CA ASP A 323 20.27 9.38 -2.25
C ASP A 323 18.90 9.92 -1.78
N ALA A 324 18.44 9.54 -0.58
CA ALA A 324 17.10 9.84 -0.08
C ALA A 324 16.81 11.34 -0.02
N ASN A 325 17.79 12.15 0.40
CA ASN A 325 17.64 13.60 0.49
C ASN A 325 17.47 14.23 -0.89
N TYR A 326 18.32 13.86 -1.85
CA TYR A 326 18.21 14.37 -3.22
C TYR A 326 16.90 13.91 -3.88
N ALA A 327 16.50 12.66 -3.68
CA ALA A 327 15.21 12.18 -4.15
C ALA A 327 14.03 12.95 -3.51
N ASN A 328 14.15 13.38 -2.26
CA ASN A 328 13.13 14.21 -1.61
C ASN A 328 12.99 15.56 -2.31
N ASP A 329 14.10 16.21 -2.65
CA ASP A 329 14.09 17.50 -3.35
C ASP A 329 13.41 17.38 -4.72
N LEU A 330 13.70 16.30 -5.46
CA LEU A 330 13.04 15.99 -6.73
C LEU A 330 11.52 15.76 -6.56
N LEU A 331 11.09 15.04 -5.52
CA LEU A 331 9.66 14.80 -5.25
C LEU A 331 8.95 16.07 -4.81
N ARG A 332 9.59 16.93 -4.02
CA ARG A 332 9.03 18.24 -3.66
C ARG A 332 8.88 19.13 -4.89
N LEU A 333 9.89 19.17 -5.76
CA LEU A 333 9.83 19.91 -7.02
C LEU A 333 8.72 19.37 -7.93
N PHE A 334 8.58 18.04 -8.02
CA PHE A 334 7.49 17.39 -8.76
C PHE A 334 6.12 17.84 -8.24
N VAL A 335 5.91 17.82 -6.92
CA VAL A 335 4.62 18.23 -6.32
C VAL A 335 4.35 19.71 -6.53
N SER A 336 5.33 20.59 -6.29
CA SER A 336 5.19 22.04 -6.45
C SER A 336 4.86 22.45 -7.88
N ASN A 337 5.48 21.82 -8.88
CA ASN A 337 5.23 22.15 -10.29
C ASN A 337 3.97 21.48 -10.86
N SER A 338 3.38 20.52 -10.16
CA SER A 338 2.26 19.74 -10.67
C SER A 338 1.00 20.57 -10.94
N ALA A 339 0.70 21.56 -10.10
CA ALA A 339 -0.49 22.40 -10.28
C ALA A 339 -0.39 23.27 -11.54
N ASN A 340 0.79 23.79 -11.86
CA ASN A 340 1.02 24.62 -13.04
C ASN A 340 0.87 23.82 -14.34
N ILE A 341 1.24 22.55 -14.32
CA ILE A 341 1.20 21.68 -15.51
C ILE A 341 -0.20 21.07 -15.67
N TYR A 342 -0.75 20.45 -14.63
CA TYR A 342 -1.96 19.62 -14.72
C TYR A 342 -3.19 20.22 -14.02
N GLY A 343 -3.07 21.44 -13.49
CA GLY A 343 -4.08 22.09 -12.67
C GLY A 343 -4.04 21.66 -11.19
N GLU A 344 -4.58 22.50 -10.32
CA GLU A 344 -4.54 22.34 -8.86
C GLU A 344 -5.10 20.98 -8.38
N LYS A 345 -6.08 20.43 -9.10
CA LYS A 345 -6.69 19.12 -8.83
C LYS A 345 -5.74 17.94 -8.97
N PHE A 346 -4.62 18.15 -9.64
CA PHE A 346 -3.61 17.12 -9.77
C PHE A 346 -3.04 16.74 -8.39
N ILE A 347 -2.86 17.71 -7.49
CA ILE A 347 -2.23 17.52 -6.18
C ILE A 347 -3.19 16.88 -5.16
N SER A 348 -3.61 15.65 -5.48
CA SER A 348 -4.38 14.80 -4.57
C SER A 348 -3.51 14.33 -3.39
N HIS A 349 -4.14 13.75 -2.36
CA HIS A 349 -3.44 13.15 -1.22
C HIS A 349 -2.27 12.24 -1.64
N LYS A 350 -2.44 11.41 -2.68
CA LYS A 350 -1.36 10.51 -3.17
C LYS A 350 -0.17 11.26 -3.79
N VAL A 351 -0.43 12.39 -4.45
CA VAL A 351 0.64 13.22 -5.04
C VAL A 351 1.41 13.91 -3.92
N HIS A 352 0.71 14.53 -2.97
CA HIS A 352 1.34 15.11 -1.78
C HIS A 352 2.12 14.07 -0.97
N SER A 353 1.60 12.85 -0.85
CA SER A 353 2.23 11.75 -0.11
C SER A 353 3.64 11.40 -0.61
N LEU A 354 3.99 11.74 -1.86
CA LEU A 354 5.32 11.48 -2.41
C LEU A 354 6.44 12.11 -1.58
N ILE A 355 6.25 13.34 -1.07
CA ILE A 355 7.30 14.08 -0.35
C ILE A 355 7.68 13.46 1.00
N HIS A 356 6.99 12.40 1.41
CA HIS A 356 7.26 11.67 2.66
C HIS A 356 7.96 10.33 2.42
N LEU A 357 8.13 9.90 1.16
CA LEU A 357 8.70 8.58 0.82
C LEU A 357 10.17 8.46 1.25
N SER A 358 10.96 9.53 1.08
CA SER A 358 12.38 9.52 1.45
C SER A 358 12.59 9.24 2.94
N GLN A 359 11.73 9.78 3.80
CA GLN A 359 11.80 9.54 5.24
C GLN A 359 11.46 8.08 5.60
N ASP A 360 10.48 7.48 4.90
CA ASP A 360 10.17 6.06 5.07
C ASP A 360 11.35 5.19 4.61
N VAL A 361 12.05 5.57 3.52
CA VAL A 361 13.23 4.86 3.01
C VAL A 361 14.41 4.88 3.98
N MET A 362 14.65 6.02 4.63
CA MET A 362 15.70 6.15 5.66
C MET A 362 15.52 5.14 6.80
N ILE A 363 14.27 4.79 7.14
CA ILE A 363 13.94 3.91 8.26
C ILE A 363 13.82 2.45 7.80
N HIS A 364 13.10 2.20 6.70
CA HIS A 364 12.64 0.85 6.34
C HIS A 364 13.44 0.18 5.23
N GLY A 365 14.37 0.88 4.58
CA GLY A 365 15.10 0.36 3.42
C GLY A 365 14.52 0.90 2.11
N CYS A 366 14.86 0.28 0.98
CA CYS A 366 14.37 0.76 -0.32
C CYS A 366 12.85 0.60 -0.44
N LEU A 367 12.22 1.28 -1.41
CA LEU A 367 10.75 1.22 -1.60
C LEU A 367 10.22 -0.22 -1.72
N ASP A 368 11.02 -1.15 -2.26
CA ASP A 368 10.64 -2.55 -2.44
C ASP A 368 10.63 -3.37 -1.14
N ASP A 369 11.32 -2.91 -0.10
CA ASP A 369 11.35 -3.59 1.20
C ASP A 369 10.04 -3.43 1.97
N PHE A 370 9.25 -2.39 1.65
CA PHE A 370 7.96 -2.14 2.31
C PHE A 370 6.78 -1.94 1.35
N ALA A 371 6.97 -2.14 0.04
CA ALA A 371 5.88 -2.14 -0.92
C ALA A 371 4.99 -3.37 -0.78
N ALA A 372 3.69 -3.18 -1.02
CA ALA A 372 2.71 -4.18 -0.65
C ALA A 372 2.35 -5.20 -1.74
N PHE A 373 3.25 -5.42 -2.71
CA PHE A 373 3.08 -6.34 -3.83
C PHE A 373 2.87 -7.80 -3.37
N CYS A 374 3.68 -8.27 -2.42
CA CYS A 374 3.61 -9.66 -1.94
C CYS A 374 2.26 -9.98 -1.27
N PHE A 375 1.70 -9.02 -0.54
CA PHE A 375 0.38 -9.16 0.07
C PHE A 375 -0.72 -9.26 -0.99
N GLU A 376 -0.69 -8.42 -2.04
CA GLU A 376 -1.70 -8.52 -3.10
C GLU A 376 -1.67 -9.87 -3.83
N ASN A 377 -0.48 -10.46 -3.98
CA ASN A 377 -0.33 -11.80 -4.50
C ASN A 377 -0.94 -12.85 -3.57
N LYS A 378 -0.67 -12.80 -2.25
CA LYS A 378 -1.27 -13.71 -1.27
C LYS A 378 -2.80 -13.58 -1.23
N LEU A 379 -3.33 -12.36 -1.36
CA LEU A 379 -4.78 -12.12 -1.43
C LEU A 379 -5.40 -12.83 -2.62
N GLN A 380 -4.75 -12.76 -3.78
CA GLN A 380 -5.24 -13.44 -4.97
C GLN A 380 -5.24 -14.96 -4.77
N THR A 381 -4.21 -15.52 -4.15
CA THR A 381 -4.15 -16.94 -3.80
C THR A 381 -5.31 -17.32 -2.87
N MET A 382 -5.55 -16.55 -1.80
CA MET A 382 -6.65 -16.83 -0.88
C MET A 382 -8.03 -16.69 -1.53
N LYS A 383 -8.21 -15.73 -2.46
CA LYS A 383 -9.45 -15.60 -3.22
C LYS A 383 -9.71 -16.85 -4.08
N ASN A 384 -8.65 -17.43 -4.65
CA ASN A 384 -8.77 -18.63 -5.46
C ASN A 384 -9.01 -19.91 -4.63
N MET A 385 -8.72 -19.90 -3.33
CA MET A 385 -9.03 -21.00 -2.40
C MET A 385 -10.53 -21.14 -2.11
N LEU A 386 -11.31 -20.08 -2.37
CA LEU A 386 -12.74 -20.06 -2.12
C LEU A 386 -13.52 -20.72 -3.25
N ASN A 387 -14.32 -21.72 -2.90
CA ASN A 387 -15.28 -22.37 -3.82
C ASN A 387 -16.68 -21.75 -3.70
N LYS A 388 -17.68 -22.33 -4.40
CA LYS A 388 -19.10 -21.91 -4.37
C LYS A 388 -19.65 -21.76 -2.93
N SER A 389 -20.70 -20.96 -2.83
CA SER A 389 -21.22 -20.33 -1.60
C SER A 389 -21.34 -21.24 -0.38
N GLY A 390 -20.77 -20.80 0.75
CA GLY A 390 -21.05 -21.32 2.09
C GLY A 390 -19.83 -21.38 2.99
N ARG A 391 -19.94 -20.89 4.23
CA ARG A 391 -18.91 -21.02 5.29
C ARG A 391 -17.48 -20.64 4.86
N PRO A 392 -17.28 -19.44 4.30
CA PRO A 392 -16.09 -19.26 3.51
C PRO A 392 -14.86 -18.85 4.33
N LEU A 393 -15.08 -18.36 5.57
CA LEU A 393 -14.03 -18.29 6.59
C LEU A 393 -13.46 -19.68 6.90
N GLN A 394 -14.34 -20.68 7.09
CA GLN A 394 -13.93 -22.06 7.35
C GLN A 394 -13.19 -22.67 6.15
N GLN A 395 -13.60 -22.34 4.92
CA GLN A 395 -12.89 -22.77 3.71
C GLN A 395 -11.45 -22.24 3.70
N ILE A 396 -11.26 -20.92 3.85
CA ILE A 396 -9.91 -20.32 3.82
C ILE A 396 -9.05 -20.87 4.95
N VAL A 397 -9.56 -20.94 6.18
CA VAL A 397 -8.77 -21.42 7.32
C VAL A 397 -8.29 -22.86 7.10
N ARG A 398 -9.15 -23.75 6.57
CA ARG A 398 -8.75 -25.12 6.24
C ARG A 398 -7.69 -25.18 5.14
N ARG A 399 -7.86 -24.38 4.07
CA ARG A 399 -6.88 -24.32 2.96
C ARG A 399 -5.53 -23.76 3.39
N LEU A 400 -5.51 -22.74 4.25
CA LEU A 400 -4.28 -22.20 4.82
C LEU A 400 -3.58 -23.21 5.75
N ASP A 401 -4.35 -23.99 6.53
CA ASP A 401 -3.78 -25.06 7.37
C ASP A 401 -3.20 -26.20 6.51
N GLU A 402 -3.88 -26.60 5.44
CA GLU A 402 -3.36 -27.55 4.45
C GLU A 402 -2.04 -27.05 3.82
N GLU A 403 -1.99 -25.80 3.34
CA GLU A 403 -0.80 -25.16 2.76
C GLU A 403 0.38 -25.16 3.76
N ALA A 404 0.11 -24.83 5.02
CA ALA A 404 1.12 -24.80 6.07
C ALA A 404 1.69 -26.20 6.37
N ARG A 405 0.84 -27.25 6.37
CA ARG A 405 1.28 -28.65 6.58
C ARG A 405 2.14 -29.15 5.41
N HIS A 406 1.72 -28.89 4.18
CA HIS A 406 2.49 -29.28 2.98
C HIS A 406 3.86 -28.61 2.92
N THR A 407 3.93 -27.31 3.27
CA THR A 407 5.20 -26.58 3.29
C THR A 407 6.16 -27.17 4.33
N PHE A 408 5.65 -27.53 5.50
CA PHE A 408 6.44 -28.17 6.56
C PHE A 408 6.98 -29.56 6.14
N MET A 409 6.14 -30.39 5.51
CA MET A 409 6.55 -31.74 5.07
C MET A 409 7.63 -31.67 3.98
N ASN A 410 7.52 -30.75 3.02
CA ASN A 410 8.52 -30.57 1.95
C ASN A 410 9.87 -30.01 2.44
N GLN A 411 9.90 -29.31 3.58
CA GLN A 411 11.16 -28.85 4.20
C GLN A 411 11.87 -29.99 4.95
N ASN A 412 11.13 -30.91 5.56
CA ASN A 412 11.69 -32.07 6.25
C ASN A 412 12.13 -33.19 5.31
N SER A 413 11.58 -33.27 4.09
CA SER A 413 12.01 -34.23 3.07
C SER A 413 13.24 -33.78 2.25
N ARG A 414 13.72 -32.55 2.48
CA ARG A 414 14.91 -31.97 1.83
C ARG A 414 16.09 -31.82 2.80
N ARG A 415 15.92 -32.22 4.06
CA ARG A 415 16.99 -32.56 4.99
C ARG A 415 17.18 -34.07 4.95
#